data_AF-A0A847PDW3-F1
#
_entry.id   AF-A0A847PDW3-F1
#
_cell.length_a   1.000
_cell.length_b   1.000
_cell.length_c   1.000
_cell.angle_alpha   90.00
_cell.angle_beta   90.00
_cell.angle_gamma   90.00
#
_symmetry.space_group_name_H-M   'P 1'
#
loop_
_entity.id
_entity.type
_entity.pdbx_description
1 polymer ?
#
loop_
_entity_poly.entity_id
_entity_poly.type
_entity_poly.pdbx_seq_one_letter_code
_entity_poly.pdbx_strand_id
1 'polypeptide(L)'
;MEKNFEFQRWRNNPEIDWVMAELLATRKRLDRYSASTKTEDRIQARKHRQRLAEGYWTLLFALLDAQMASFPEELFFDESERLFIDFGYLGETLTPRNAGFDLDAALNSRAVAGVFPYVSFSDYIAETWAAITDQYLPAPYAGADFEGRLLELKEQLRALEARRDSELVAIAERDPGGSPIEAERAAEALGQYLMSFCKVSLRTKEYREAPEDLKQTISQERFRYLEAEKRIGLILHSAQKVPEIPEDLDLDDSEAMEELEAPLSALEAESFMALHEATKTLGKKLVYVYQDEEKILRNARRISDACSQFTELMMRRELKNVLMKKKEYLAVPAKTARCETSLLCPQSDAPVLYDQVSQNLEALADNDMNMFSVARIRMYGIPQAIFVPGQGFGTYDWLDHTLLLPVFPFDSLEKSLLYALGTFRWDSDEDRILKNIYENLKEHRRKSILDMASSFYKDYFLWMSKEKQGYRVLPRETHKAFTQMFAPRDADA
;
A
#
# COMPACT_ATOMS: atom_id res chain seq x y z
N MET A 1 -29.46 -10.24 28.00
CA MET A 1 -28.27 -10.69 28.74
C MET A 1 -27.22 -10.92 27.68
N GLU A 2 -26.45 -9.88 27.33
CA GLU A 2 -25.40 -10.01 26.31
C GLU A 2 -24.36 -11.02 26.81
N LYS A 3 -23.99 -11.98 25.96
CA LYS A 3 -22.85 -12.86 26.26
C LYS A 3 -21.63 -11.96 26.39
N ASN A 4 -20.97 -12.00 27.55
CA ASN A 4 -19.66 -11.38 27.69
C ASN A 4 -18.73 -11.94 26.61
N PHE A 5 -17.96 -11.07 25.97
CA PHE A 5 -16.91 -11.48 25.06
C PHE A 5 -15.95 -12.42 25.78
N GLU A 6 -15.68 -13.58 25.19
CA GLU A 6 -14.89 -14.65 25.80
C GLU A 6 -14.02 -15.31 24.73
N PHE A 7 -12.72 -15.39 24.98
CA PHE A 7 -11.80 -16.17 24.17
C PHE A 7 -12.06 -17.66 24.43
N GLN A 8 -12.87 -18.30 23.59
CA GLN A 8 -13.37 -19.65 23.83
C GLN A 8 -12.25 -20.67 24.08
N ARG A 9 -11.13 -20.54 23.34
CA ARG A 9 -9.95 -21.41 23.46
C ARG A 9 -9.25 -21.31 24.81
N TRP A 10 -9.26 -20.13 25.41
CA TRP A 10 -8.51 -19.81 26.63
C TRP A 10 -9.41 -19.71 27.86
N ARG A 11 -10.58 -20.31 27.79
CA ARG A 11 -11.52 -20.35 28.89
C ARG A 11 -10.85 -20.98 30.13
N ASN A 12 -10.92 -20.27 31.25
CA ASN A 12 -10.28 -20.62 32.52
C ASN A 12 -8.74 -20.49 32.54
N ASN A 13 -8.12 -19.79 31.58
CA ASN A 13 -6.73 -19.41 31.72
C ASN A 13 -6.62 -18.28 32.78
N PRO A 14 -5.96 -18.51 33.93
CA PRO A 14 -6.02 -17.60 35.06
C PRO A 14 -5.37 -16.24 34.77
N GLU A 15 -4.37 -16.19 33.90
CA GLU A 15 -3.69 -14.94 33.53
C GLU A 15 -4.60 -14.11 32.62
N ILE A 16 -5.17 -14.71 31.58
CA ILE A 16 -6.08 -14.03 30.65
C ILE A 16 -7.34 -13.55 31.41
N ASP A 17 -7.92 -14.39 32.26
CA ASP A 17 -9.09 -14.04 33.08
C ASP A 17 -8.80 -12.86 34.02
N TRP A 18 -7.60 -12.85 34.63
CA TRP A 18 -7.17 -11.76 35.50
C TRP A 18 -7.00 -10.43 34.73
N VAL A 19 -6.33 -10.45 33.58
CA VAL A 19 -6.15 -9.25 32.74
C VAL A 19 -7.50 -8.72 32.26
N MET A 20 -8.40 -9.60 31.80
CA MET A 20 -9.76 -9.22 31.38
C MET A 20 -10.56 -8.59 32.52
N ALA A 21 -10.48 -9.14 33.73
CA ALA A 21 -11.12 -8.56 34.91
C ALA A 21 -10.56 -7.18 35.26
N GLU A 22 -9.24 -6.97 35.15
CA GLU A 22 -8.61 -5.67 35.37
C GLU A 22 -9.03 -4.62 34.32
N LEU A 23 -9.07 -5.01 33.05
CA LEU A 23 -9.56 -4.16 31.97
C LEU A 23 -11.01 -3.74 32.19
N LEU A 24 -11.90 -4.67 32.55
CA LEU A 24 -13.30 -4.37 32.88
C LEU A 24 -13.42 -3.44 34.09
N ALA A 25 -12.63 -3.67 35.14
CA ALA A 25 -12.61 -2.78 36.31
C ALA A 25 -12.12 -1.37 35.94
N THR A 26 -11.11 -1.27 35.08
CA THR A 26 -10.56 -0.01 34.59
C THR A 26 -11.57 0.72 33.71
N ARG A 27 -12.30 0.01 32.84
CA ARG A 27 -13.37 0.57 32.02
C ARG A 27 -14.49 1.15 32.88
N LYS A 28 -14.97 0.40 33.88
CA LYS A 28 -15.98 0.89 34.84
C LYS A 28 -15.53 2.15 35.58
N ARG A 29 -14.24 2.29 35.88
CA ARG A 29 -13.68 3.51 36.47
C ARG A 29 -13.68 4.65 35.45
N LEU A 30 -13.24 4.39 34.21
CA LEU A 30 -13.27 5.38 33.13
C LEU A 30 -14.67 5.96 32.93
N ASP A 31 -15.70 5.10 32.87
CA ASP A 31 -17.08 5.53 32.65
C ASP A 31 -17.62 6.46 33.75
N ARG A 32 -17.10 6.37 34.98
CA ARG A 32 -17.46 7.31 36.07
C ARG A 32 -16.93 8.72 35.84
N TYR A 33 -15.82 8.85 35.13
CA TYR A 33 -15.14 10.13 34.91
C TYR A 33 -15.39 10.71 33.51
N SER A 34 -15.75 9.87 32.53
CA SER A 34 -15.82 10.24 31.10
C SER A 34 -16.86 11.32 30.79
N ALA A 35 -17.95 11.39 31.56
CA ALA A 35 -19.01 12.39 31.39
C ALA A 35 -18.77 13.70 32.18
N SER A 36 -17.74 13.77 33.03
CA SER A 36 -17.50 14.93 33.90
C SER A 36 -16.79 16.07 33.16
N THR A 37 -17.23 17.30 33.42
CA THR A 37 -16.59 18.53 32.91
C THR A 37 -15.47 19.04 33.82
N LYS A 38 -15.31 18.48 35.02
CA LYS A 38 -14.29 18.89 35.99
C LYS A 38 -12.89 18.51 35.52
N THR A 39 -11.92 19.41 35.71
CA THR A 39 -10.52 19.20 35.30
C THR A 39 -9.90 17.96 35.95
N GLU A 40 -10.15 17.73 37.24
CA GLU A 40 -9.62 16.56 37.98
C GLU A 40 -10.14 15.24 37.40
N ASP A 41 -11.44 15.17 37.09
CA ASP A 41 -12.05 13.99 36.50
C ASP A 41 -11.53 13.73 35.09
N ARG A 42 -11.28 14.78 34.29
CA ARG A 42 -10.63 14.65 32.98
C ARG A 42 -9.22 14.08 33.08
N ILE A 43 -8.45 14.49 34.11
CA ILE A 43 -7.12 13.93 34.38
C ILE A 43 -7.24 12.44 34.75
N GLN A 44 -8.22 12.06 35.57
CA GLN A 44 -8.44 10.64 35.93
C GLN A 44 -8.90 9.81 34.72
N ALA A 45 -9.83 10.32 33.92
CA ALA A 45 -10.26 9.67 32.68
C ALA A 45 -9.07 9.39 31.76
N ARG A 46 -8.19 10.37 31.54
CA ARG A 46 -6.97 10.18 30.75
C ARG A 46 -6.06 9.09 31.31
N LYS A 47 -5.86 9.04 32.64
CA LYS A 47 -5.08 7.98 33.29
C LYS A 47 -5.70 6.59 33.06
N HIS A 48 -7.02 6.47 33.16
CA HIS A 48 -7.70 5.20 32.92
C HIS A 48 -7.64 4.77 31.46
N ARG A 49 -7.73 5.70 30.50
CA ARG A 49 -7.53 5.38 29.08
C ARG A 49 -6.12 4.90 28.78
N GLN A 50 -5.11 5.53 29.38
CA GLN A 50 -3.73 5.06 29.27
C GLN A 50 -3.58 3.63 29.83
N ARG A 51 -4.17 3.34 30.98
CA ARG A 51 -4.17 1.98 31.55
C ARG A 51 -4.87 0.95 30.66
N LEU A 52 -5.98 1.31 30.02
CA LEU A 52 -6.65 0.44 29.05
C LEU A 52 -5.75 0.19 27.83
N ALA A 53 -5.08 1.23 27.31
CA ALA A 53 -4.14 1.10 26.21
C ALA A 53 -2.93 0.21 26.57
N GLU A 54 -2.42 0.30 27.80
CA GLU A 54 -1.40 -0.61 28.32
C GLU A 54 -1.93 -2.04 28.47
N GLY A 55 -3.15 -2.18 28.96
CA GLY A 55 -3.82 -3.48 29.15
C GLY A 55 -4.11 -4.24 27.85
N TYR A 56 -4.25 -3.54 26.70
CA TYR A 56 -4.24 -4.20 25.38
C TYR A 56 -2.97 -5.05 25.19
N TRP A 57 -1.80 -4.45 25.44
CA TRP A 57 -0.52 -5.14 25.25
C TRP A 57 -0.32 -6.26 26.27
N THR A 58 -0.76 -6.05 27.51
CA THR A 58 -0.74 -7.08 28.55
C THR A 58 -1.59 -8.28 28.14
N LEU A 59 -2.80 -8.05 27.64
CA LEU A 59 -3.70 -9.11 27.19
C LEU A 59 -3.14 -9.84 25.95
N LEU A 60 -2.61 -9.10 24.97
CA LEU A 60 -1.95 -9.68 23.80
C LEU A 60 -0.80 -10.61 24.21
N PHE A 61 0.08 -10.16 25.11
CA PHE A 61 1.19 -11.01 25.56
C PHE A 61 0.75 -12.21 26.38
N ALA A 62 -0.32 -12.10 27.17
CA ALA A 62 -0.91 -13.25 27.87
C ALA A 62 -1.47 -14.30 26.88
N LEU A 63 -2.15 -13.85 25.81
CA LEU A 63 -2.62 -14.74 24.73
C LEU A 63 -1.45 -15.42 24.03
N LEU A 64 -0.40 -14.67 23.68
CA LEU A 64 0.78 -15.22 23.02
C LEU A 64 1.54 -16.19 23.93
N ASP A 65 1.66 -15.92 25.23
CA ASP A 65 2.27 -16.86 26.17
C ASP A 65 1.50 -18.17 26.27
N ALA A 66 0.17 -18.08 26.34
CA ALA A 66 -0.69 -19.26 26.36
C ALA A 66 -0.55 -20.08 25.07
N GLN A 67 -0.50 -19.41 23.92
CA GLN A 67 -0.41 -20.06 22.61
C GLN A 67 0.98 -20.65 22.34
N MET A 68 2.04 -19.94 22.69
CA MET A 68 3.40 -20.42 22.55
C MET A 68 3.80 -21.42 23.63
N ALA A 69 2.95 -21.70 24.64
CA ALA A 69 3.26 -22.57 25.77
C ALA A 69 3.77 -23.95 25.32
N SER A 70 3.11 -24.52 24.31
CA SER A 70 3.45 -25.81 23.67
C SER A 70 4.50 -25.70 22.57
N PHE A 71 5.06 -24.51 22.34
CA PHE A 71 6.03 -24.23 21.28
C PHE A 71 5.55 -24.72 19.90
N PRO A 72 4.40 -24.22 19.41
CA PRO A 72 3.82 -24.70 18.15
C PRO A 72 4.66 -24.26 16.94
N GLU A 73 4.57 -25.01 15.85
CA GLU A 73 5.18 -24.63 14.56
C GLU A 73 4.51 -23.37 13.98
N GLU A 74 3.20 -23.19 14.22
CA GLU A 74 2.40 -22.09 13.70
C GLU A 74 1.53 -21.45 14.80
N LEU A 75 1.35 -20.13 14.72
CA LEU A 75 0.34 -19.41 15.52
C LEU A 75 -0.93 -19.22 14.68
N PHE A 76 -2.04 -19.76 15.18
CA PHE A 76 -3.36 -19.63 14.56
C PHE A 76 -4.29 -18.78 15.43
N PHE A 77 -4.93 -17.76 14.86
CA PHE A 77 -5.86 -16.89 15.60
C PHE A 77 -7.31 -17.13 15.16
N ASP A 78 -8.21 -17.43 16.11
CA ASP A 78 -9.64 -17.58 15.82
C ASP A 78 -10.33 -16.21 15.70
N GLU A 79 -11.61 -16.22 15.31
CA GLU A 79 -12.38 -14.99 15.13
C GLU A 79 -12.38 -14.07 16.36
N SER A 80 -12.44 -14.63 17.57
CA SER A 80 -12.44 -13.82 18.79
C SER A 80 -11.07 -13.19 19.04
N GLU A 81 -10.00 -13.94 18.82
CA GLU A 81 -8.64 -13.42 18.92
C GLU A 81 -8.37 -12.37 17.85
N ARG A 82 -8.81 -12.60 16.62
CA ARG A 82 -8.64 -11.66 15.50
C ARG A 82 -9.43 -10.37 15.69
N LEU A 83 -10.67 -10.44 16.19
CA LEU A 83 -11.41 -9.24 16.58
C LEU A 83 -10.65 -8.38 17.59
N PHE A 84 -9.97 -9.02 18.54
CA PHE A 84 -9.13 -8.32 19.51
C PHE A 84 -7.82 -7.81 18.88
N ILE A 85 -7.07 -8.66 18.18
CA ILE A 85 -5.72 -8.34 17.69
C ILE A 85 -5.76 -7.35 16.53
N ASP A 86 -6.69 -7.51 15.60
CA ASP A 86 -6.72 -6.73 14.35
C ASP A 86 -7.57 -5.45 14.50
N PHE A 87 -8.56 -5.45 15.40
CA PHE A 87 -9.50 -4.34 15.56
C PHE A 87 -9.59 -3.78 16.98
N GLY A 88 -8.93 -4.41 17.97
CA GLY A 88 -8.99 -3.98 19.35
C GLY A 88 -10.37 -4.16 19.99
N TYR A 89 -11.21 -5.07 19.49
CA TYR A 89 -12.56 -5.30 19.98
C TYR A 89 -12.61 -6.42 21.03
N LEU A 90 -13.19 -6.12 22.19
CA LEU A 90 -13.35 -7.00 23.35
C LEU A 90 -14.81 -7.01 23.87
N GLY A 91 -15.77 -6.83 22.95
CA GLY A 91 -17.20 -6.78 23.26
C GLY A 91 -17.70 -5.42 23.74
N GLU A 92 -19.01 -5.23 23.68
CA GLU A 92 -19.67 -3.95 23.95
C GLU A 92 -19.43 -3.39 25.35
N THR A 93 -19.15 -4.24 26.34
CA THR A 93 -18.90 -3.75 27.70
C THR A 93 -17.54 -3.08 27.85
N LEU A 94 -16.51 -3.57 27.15
CA LEU A 94 -15.13 -3.12 27.31
C LEU A 94 -14.77 -2.10 26.22
N THR A 95 -15.17 -2.40 25.00
CA THR A 95 -14.96 -1.58 23.80
C THR A 95 -16.29 -1.39 23.08
N PRO A 96 -17.17 -0.50 23.59
CA PRO A 96 -18.40 -0.18 22.88
C PRO A 96 -18.09 0.29 21.47
N ARG A 97 -18.73 -0.30 20.46
CA ARG A 97 -18.40 -0.02 19.05
C ARG A 97 -19.30 1.03 18.43
N ASN A 98 -18.81 1.65 17.36
CA ASN A 98 -19.65 2.46 16.48
C ASN A 98 -20.72 1.57 15.80
N ALA A 99 -21.92 2.08 15.58
CA ALA A 99 -23.02 1.33 14.96
C ALA A 99 -22.71 0.81 13.54
N GLY A 100 -21.80 1.47 12.83
CA GLY A 100 -21.31 1.04 11.52
C GLY A 100 -20.21 -0.02 11.56
N PHE A 101 -19.74 -0.45 12.73
CA PHE A 101 -18.78 -1.55 12.84
C PHE A 101 -19.52 -2.89 12.72
N ASP A 102 -19.58 -3.40 11.49
CA ASP A 102 -19.98 -4.76 11.16
C ASP A 102 -18.80 -5.74 11.40
N LEU A 103 -18.93 -6.61 12.40
CA LEU A 103 -17.89 -7.57 12.77
C LEU A 103 -17.65 -8.62 11.68
N ASP A 104 -18.72 -9.09 11.04
CA ASP A 104 -18.63 -10.16 10.05
C ASP A 104 -17.99 -9.61 8.77
N ALA A 105 -18.37 -8.40 8.35
CA ALA A 105 -17.74 -7.73 7.23
C ALA A 105 -16.25 -7.43 7.50
N ALA A 106 -15.91 -6.94 8.69
CA ALA A 106 -14.53 -6.65 9.07
C ALA A 106 -13.67 -7.92 9.13
N LEU A 107 -14.16 -8.99 9.77
CA LEU A 107 -13.43 -10.26 9.85
C LEU A 107 -13.23 -10.88 8.47
N ASN A 108 -14.21 -10.81 7.58
CA ASN A 108 -14.16 -11.40 6.24
C ASN A 108 -13.58 -10.46 5.16
N SER A 109 -13.16 -9.26 5.54
CA SER A 109 -12.53 -8.33 4.62
C SER A 109 -11.23 -8.91 4.06
N ARG A 110 -10.96 -8.65 2.78
CA ARG A 110 -9.71 -9.03 2.08
C ARG A 110 -9.16 -7.86 1.28
N ALA A 111 -7.86 -7.64 1.35
CA ALA A 111 -7.16 -6.70 0.50
C ALA A 111 -7.13 -7.21 -0.95
N VAL A 112 -7.17 -6.28 -1.90
CA VAL A 112 -7.01 -6.59 -3.32
C VAL A 112 -5.56 -6.97 -3.63
N ALA A 113 -5.34 -7.80 -4.65
CA ALA A 113 -3.98 -8.05 -5.11
C ALA A 113 -3.38 -6.78 -5.72
N GLY A 114 -2.15 -6.49 -5.33
CA GLY A 114 -1.47 -5.26 -5.71
C GLY A 114 0.04 -5.35 -5.56
N VAL A 115 0.71 -4.20 -5.66
CA VAL A 115 2.16 -4.13 -5.51
C VAL A 115 2.60 -4.41 -4.08
N PHE A 116 1.79 -4.04 -3.09
CA PHE A 116 2.10 -4.30 -1.68
C PHE A 116 1.66 -5.72 -1.26
N PRO A 117 2.48 -6.45 -0.48
CA PRO A 117 2.00 -7.57 0.32
C PRO A 117 1.15 -7.05 1.48
N TYR A 118 -0.11 -7.48 1.59
CA TYR A 118 -1.03 -7.03 2.64
C TYR A 118 -1.22 -8.10 3.71
N VAL A 119 -1.11 -7.71 4.98
CA VAL A 119 -1.29 -8.59 6.14
C VAL A 119 -2.07 -7.88 7.25
N SER A 120 -2.86 -8.63 8.01
CA SER A 120 -3.41 -8.14 9.28
C SER A 120 -2.34 -8.14 10.36
N PHE A 121 -2.64 -7.59 11.53
CA PHE A 121 -1.69 -7.60 12.63
C PHE A 121 -1.49 -9.01 13.19
N SER A 122 -2.54 -9.83 13.18
CA SER A 122 -2.48 -11.25 13.52
C SER A 122 -1.67 -12.07 12.52
N ASP A 123 -1.82 -11.82 11.21
CA ASP A 123 -0.96 -12.41 10.16
C ASP A 123 0.52 -12.06 10.39
N TYR A 124 0.83 -10.79 10.64
CA TYR A 124 2.21 -10.34 10.90
C TYR A 124 2.81 -11.04 12.13
N ILE A 125 2.04 -11.25 13.20
CA ILE A 125 2.48 -11.99 14.38
C ILE A 125 2.80 -13.45 14.02
N ALA A 126 1.93 -14.10 13.24
CA ALA A 126 2.12 -15.49 12.82
C ALA A 126 3.33 -15.65 11.89
N GLU A 127 3.51 -14.77 10.90
CA GLU A 127 4.68 -14.74 10.02
C GLU A 127 5.97 -14.50 10.81
N THR A 128 5.95 -13.59 11.78
CA THR A 128 7.11 -13.30 12.63
C THR A 128 7.49 -14.52 13.46
N TRP A 129 6.50 -15.23 14.02
CA TRP A 129 6.76 -16.46 14.77
C TRP A 129 7.38 -17.54 13.87
N ALA A 130 6.77 -17.80 12.71
CA ALA A 130 7.28 -18.77 11.75
C ALA A 130 8.74 -18.46 11.35
N ALA A 131 9.07 -17.19 11.11
CA ALA A 131 10.43 -16.76 10.80
C ALA A 131 11.41 -16.96 11.97
N ILE A 132 10.98 -16.75 13.22
CA ILE A 132 11.79 -16.97 14.43
C ILE A 132 12.08 -18.47 14.63
N THR A 133 11.11 -19.33 14.31
CA THR A 133 11.18 -20.78 14.53
C THR A 133 11.63 -21.58 13.30
N ASP A 134 12.10 -20.91 12.25
CA ASP A 134 12.54 -21.51 10.98
C ASP A 134 11.45 -22.37 10.31
N GLN A 135 10.19 -21.95 10.41
CA GLN A 135 9.04 -22.64 9.82
C GLN A 135 8.60 -21.94 8.53
N TYR A 136 7.73 -22.62 7.77
CA TYR A 136 7.11 -22.03 6.59
C TYR A 136 6.24 -20.83 6.99
N LEU A 137 6.35 -19.75 6.21
CA LEU A 137 5.51 -18.57 6.41
C LEU A 137 4.05 -18.94 6.11
N PRO A 138 3.12 -18.70 7.04
CA PRO A 138 1.71 -18.96 6.80
C PRO A 138 1.18 -18.05 5.69
N ALA A 139 0.21 -18.54 4.93
CA ALA A 139 -0.50 -17.69 3.96
C ALA A 139 -1.28 -16.61 4.71
N PRO A 140 -1.18 -15.33 4.31
CA PRO A 140 -1.86 -14.26 5.02
C PRO A 140 -3.37 -14.40 4.87
N TYR A 141 -4.10 -14.12 5.94
CA TYR A 141 -5.54 -14.03 5.90
C TYR A 141 -6.00 -12.75 5.20
N ALA A 142 -5.38 -11.61 5.52
CA ALA A 142 -5.89 -10.30 5.07
C ALA A 142 -5.67 -10.04 3.58
N GLY A 143 -4.64 -10.61 2.96
CA GLY A 143 -4.32 -10.42 1.54
C GLY A 143 -4.10 -11.74 0.83
N ALA A 144 -3.85 -11.70 -0.48
CA ALA A 144 -3.41 -12.87 -1.21
C ALA A 144 -1.94 -13.19 -0.91
N ASP A 145 -1.59 -14.47 -0.92
CA ASP A 145 -0.21 -14.94 -0.90
C ASP A 145 0.52 -14.56 -2.21
N PHE A 146 1.81 -14.91 -2.30
CA PHE A 146 2.61 -14.55 -3.47
C PHE A 146 2.04 -15.09 -4.78
N GLU A 147 1.66 -16.38 -4.82
CA GLU A 147 1.13 -17.02 -6.02
C GLU A 147 -0.22 -16.43 -6.43
N GLY A 148 -1.12 -16.21 -5.47
CA GLY A 148 -2.42 -15.58 -5.68
C GLY A 148 -2.29 -14.15 -6.20
N ARG A 149 -1.41 -13.34 -5.59
CA ARG A 149 -1.12 -11.97 -6.07
C ARG A 149 -0.59 -11.98 -7.51
N LEU A 150 0.34 -12.88 -7.81
CA LEU A 150 0.92 -12.99 -9.14
C LEU A 150 -0.10 -13.40 -10.19
N LEU A 151 -0.99 -14.35 -9.86
CA LEU A 151 -2.06 -14.81 -10.73
C LEU A 151 -3.03 -13.66 -11.04
N GLU A 152 -3.55 -12.98 -10.01
CA GLU A 152 -4.54 -11.92 -10.18
C GLU A 152 -3.98 -10.75 -11.00
N LEU A 153 -2.75 -10.30 -10.73
CA LEU A 153 -2.12 -9.21 -11.50
C LEU A 153 -1.85 -9.62 -12.95
N LYS A 154 -1.55 -10.89 -13.24
CA LYS A 154 -1.40 -11.39 -14.61
C LYS A 154 -2.73 -11.39 -15.35
N GLU A 155 -3.82 -11.77 -14.68
CA GLU A 155 -5.16 -11.73 -15.28
C GLU A 155 -5.60 -10.31 -15.57
N GLN A 156 -5.38 -9.38 -14.62
CA GLN A 156 -5.61 -7.96 -14.82
C GLN A 156 -4.78 -7.41 -15.99
N LEU A 157 -3.51 -7.81 -16.12
CA LEU A 157 -2.65 -7.37 -17.23
C LEU A 157 -3.18 -7.85 -18.57
N ARG A 158 -3.51 -9.14 -18.68
CA ARG A 158 -4.09 -9.69 -19.92
C ARG A 158 -5.38 -8.99 -20.31
N ALA A 159 -6.24 -8.67 -19.34
CA ALA A 159 -7.48 -7.94 -19.59
C ALA A 159 -7.22 -6.52 -20.12
N LEU A 160 -6.24 -5.81 -19.54
CA LEU A 160 -5.84 -4.48 -20.01
C LEU A 160 -5.18 -4.52 -21.40
N GLU A 161 -4.30 -5.49 -21.65
CA GLU A 161 -3.67 -5.71 -22.95
C GLU A 161 -4.72 -6.00 -24.01
N ALA A 162 -5.64 -6.95 -23.76
CA ALA A 162 -6.72 -7.27 -24.70
C ALA A 162 -7.60 -6.05 -25.02
N ARG A 163 -7.92 -5.24 -24.01
CA ARG A 163 -8.68 -4.00 -24.21
C ARG A 163 -7.89 -2.97 -25.01
N ARG A 164 -6.63 -2.73 -24.66
CA ARG A 164 -5.73 -1.80 -25.37
C ARG A 164 -5.58 -2.19 -26.83
N ASP A 165 -5.36 -3.47 -27.09
CA ASP A 165 -5.11 -3.99 -28.42
C ASP A 165 -6.37 -3.87 -29.28
N SER A 166 -7.54 -4.22 -28.73
CA SER A 166 -8.83 -4.05 -29.41
C SER A 166 -9.14 -2.58 -29.72
N GLU A 167 -8.88 -1.68 -28.77
CA GLU A 167 -9.10 -0.24 -28.94
C GLU A 167 -8.15 0.37 -29.97
N LEU A 168 -6.88 -0.07 -30.01
CA LEU A 168 -5.91 0.39 -31.00
C LEU A 168 -6.30 -0.02 -32.43
N VAL A 169 -6.73 -1.28 -32.60
CA VAL A 169 -7.20 -1.78 -33.90
C VAL A 169 -8.44 -1.01 -34.34
N ALA A 170 -9.41 -0.82 -33.44
CA ALA A 170 -10.60 -0.04 -33.74
C ALA A 170 -10.23 1.39 -34.16
N ILE A 171 -9.29 2.06 -33.47
CA ILE A 171 -8.83 3.40 -33.88
C ILE A 171 -8.18 3.38 -35.28
N ALA A 172 -7.39 2.35 -35.59
CA ALA A 172 -6.73 2.23 -36.89
C ALA A 172 -7.70 1.93 -38.05
N GLU A 173 -8.83 1.27 -37.78
CA GLU A 173 -9.89 1.02 -38.75
C GLU A 173 -10.65 2.30 -39.14
N ARG A 174 -10.75 3.27 -38.22
CA ARG A 174 -11.39 4.58 -38.46
C ARG A 174 -10.54 5.52 -39.33
N ASP A 175 -9.22 5.28 -39.40
CA ASP A 175 -8.30 6.12 -40.17
C ASP A 175 -8.25 5.65 -41.63
N PRO A 176 -8.64 6.48 -42.61
CA PRO A 176 -8.57 6.14 -44.04
C PRO A 176 -7.14 5.80 -44.51
N GLY A 177 -6.11 6.32 -43.84
CA GLY A 177 -4.69 6.00 -44.07
C GLY A 177 -4.13 4.96 -43.10
N GLY A 178 -4.95 4.46 -42.19
CA GLY A 178 -4.60 3.51 -41.15
C GLY A 178 -4.41 2.09 -41.69
N SER A 179 -3.54 1.32 -41.04
CA SER A 179 -3.38 -0.09 -41.31
C SER A 179 -3.69 -0.90 -40.05
N PRO A 180 -4.85 -1.59 -39.99
CA PRO A 180 -5.19 -2.47 -38.87
C PRO A 180 -4.10 -3.54 -38.61
N ILE A 181 -3.47 -4.05 -39.68
CA ILE A 181 -2.35 -4.99 -39.58
C ILE A 181 -1.14 -4.38 -38.86
N GLU A 182 -0.84 -3.09 -39.10
CA GLU A 182 0.24 -2.42 -38.39
C GLU A 182 -0.11 -2.12 -36.94
N ALA A 183 -1.38 -1.82 -36.65
CA ALA A 183 -1.89 -1.69 -35.29
C ALA A 183 -1.77 -3.01 -34.51
N GLU A 184 -2.16 -4.14 -35.11
CA GLU A 184 -2.00 -5.49 -34.55
C GLU A 184 -0.52 -5.80 -34.26
N ARG A 185 0.39 -5.51 -35.21
CA ARG A 185 1.83 -5.72 -35.01
C ARG A 185 2.40 -4.85 -33.88
N ALA A 186 1.95 -3.60 -33.76
CA ALA A 186 2.37 -2.71 -32.68
C ALA A 186 1.85 -3.23 -31.32
N ALA A 187 0.58 -3.63 -31.26
CA ALA A 187 -0.03 -4.25 -30.08
C ALA A 187 0.71 -5.52 -29.64
N GLU A 188 0.99 -6.45 -30.56
CA GLU A 188 1.73 -7.69 -30.31
C GLU A 188 3.12 -7.40 -29.75
N ALA A 189 3.86 -6.47 -30.36
CA ALA A 189 5.18 -6.07 -29.89
C ALA A 189 5.13 -5.45 -28.48
N LEU A 190 4.11 -4.65 -28.17
CA LEU A 190 3.95 -4.08 -26.83
C LEU A 190 3.72 -5.16 -25.78
N GLY A 191 2.82 -6.10 -26.02
CA GLY A 191 2.59 -7.21 -25.08
C GLY A 191 3.83 -8.10 -24.93
N GLN A 192 4.44 -8.51 -26.04
CA GLN A 192 5.59 -9.40 -26.05
C GLN A 192 6.80 -8.83 -25.29
N TYR A 193 7.06 -7.53 -25.43
CA TYR A 193 8.29 -6.90 -24.90
C TYR A 193 8.06 -6.04 -23.64
N LEU A 194 6.85 -5.99 -23.10
CA LEU A 194 6.51 -5.18 -21.91
C LEU A 194 7.40 -5.51 -20.72
N MET A 195 7.59 -6.80 -20.41
CA MET A 195 8.39 -7.22 -19.25
C MET A 195 9.86 -6.78 -19.38
N SER A 196 10.45 -6.90 -20.56
CA SER A 196 11.84 -6.48 -20.82
C SER A 196 11.98 -4.96 -20.74
N PHE A 197 11.02 -4.22 -21.28
CA PHE A 197 10.92 -2.77 -21.07
C PHE A 197 10.90 -2.42 -19.57
N CYS A 198 9.99 -3.02 -18.80
CA CYS A 198 9.88 -2.78 -17.36
C CYS A 198 11.16 -3.15 -16.61
N LYS A 199 11.80 -4.29 -16.94
CA LYS A 199 13.04 -4.75 -16.29
C LYS A 199 14.20 -3.78 -16.49
N VAL A 200 14.31 -3.16 -17.67
CA VAL A 200 15.34 -2.14 -17.94
C VAL A 200 14.99 -0.83 -17.24
N SER A 201 13.75 -0.35 -17.40
CA SER A 201 13.30 0.91 -16.79
C SER A 201 13.45 0.91 -15.27
N LEU A 202 13.21 -0.23 -14.62
CA LEU A 202 13.35 -0.38 -13.17
C LEU A 202 14.79 -0.75 -12.74
N ARG A 203 15.72 -0.95 -13.68
CA ARG A 203 17.10 -1.38 -13.45
C ARG A 203 17.18 -2.58 -12.50
N THR A 204 16.38 -3.59 -12.81
CA THR A 204 16.25 -4.82 -12.00
C THR A 204 17.60 -5.52 -11.83
N LYS A 205 17.72 -6.36 -10.79
CA LYS A 205 18.93 -7.17 -10.58
C LYS A 205 19.20 -8.06 -11.81
N GLU A 206 18.14 -8.70 -12.31
CA GLU A 206 18.18 -9.54 -13.51
C GLU A 206 18.82 -8.83 -14.70
N TYR A 207 18.47 -7.57 -14.97
CA TYR A 207 19.10 -6.80 -16.05
C TYR A 207 20.51 -6.29 -15.71
N ARG A 208 20.76 -5.80 -14.49
CA ARG A 208 22.03 -5.20 -14.10
C ARG A 208 23.18 -6.20 -14.01
N GLU A 209 22.87 -7.40 -13.54
CA GLU A 209 23.82 -8.49 -13.29
C GLU A 209 23.75 -9.58 -14.37
N ALA A 210 22.92 -9.40 -15.41
CA ALA A 210 22.85 -10.32 -16.55
C ALA A 210 24.21 -10.41 -17.26
N PRO A 211 24.57 -11.61 -17.75
CA PRO A 211 25.58 -11.78 -18.79
C PRO A 211 25.32 -10.86 -20.00
N GLU A 212 26.38 -10.45 -20.69
CA GLU A 212 26.31 -9.40 -21.73
C GLU A 212 25.36 -9.78 -22.89
N ASP A 213 25.29 -11.06 -23.25
CA ASP A 213 24.38 -11.61 -24.26
C ASP A 213 22.90 -11.50 -23.85
N LEU A 214 22.58 -11.87 -22.61
CA LEU A 214 21.22 -11.71 -22.07
C LEU A 214 20.86 -10.23 -21.94
N LYS A 215 21.80 -9.40 -21.48
CA LYS A 215 21.62 -7.96 -21.35
C LYS A 215 21.38 -7.28 -22.70
N GLN A 216 22.09 -7.70 -23.74
CA GLN A 216 21.90 -7.24 -25.11
C GLN A 216 20.50 -7.64 -25.61
N THR A 217 20.07 -8.87 -25.34
CA THR A 217 18.74 -9.37 -25.71
C THR A 217 17.64 -8.53 -25.06
N ILE A 218 17.67 -8.37 -23.74
CA ILE A 218 16.71 -7.54 -22.99
C ILE A 218 16.70 -6.09 -23.50
N SER A 219 17.87 -5.54 -23.86
CA SER A 219 17.97 -4.18 -24.41
C SER A 219 17.35 -4.06 -25.81
N GLN A 220 17.53 -5.07 -26.67
CA GLN A 220 16.90 -5.11 -27.99
C GLN A 220 15.38 -5.23 -27.87
N GLU A 221 14.89 -6.05 -26.95
CA GLU A 221 13.45 -6.18 -26.67
C GLU A 221 12.86 -4.86 -26.16
N ARG A 222 13.53 -4.16 -25.22
CA ARG A 222 13.14 -2.80 -24.82
C ARG A 222 13.06 -1.87 -26.03
N PHE A 223 14.05 -1.92 -26.93
CA PHE A 223 14.05 -1.05 -28.11
C PHE A 223 12.84 -1.33 -29.01
N ARG A 224 12.49 -2.60 -29.25
CA ARG A 224 11.28 -2.99 -29.99
C ARG A 224 10.00 -2.48 -29.31
N TYR A 225 9.93 -2.55 -27.98
CA TYR A 225 8.81 -1.97 -27.23
C TYR A 225 8.67 -0.46 -27.50
N LEU A 226 9.78 0.29 -27.41
CA LEU A 226 9.79 1.74 -27.65
C LEU A 226 9.45 2.11 -29.10
N GLU A 227 9.84 1.28 -30.07
CA GLU A 227 9.44 1.47 -31.47
C GLU A 227 7.94 1.26 -31.67
N ALA A 228 7.37 0.22 -31.05
CA ALA A 228 5.93 -0.03 -31.08
C ALA A 228 5.14 1.10 -30.42
N GLU A 229 5.62 1.64 -29.29
CA GLU A 229 5.01 2.80 -28.61
C GLU A 229 5.05 4.05 -29.49
N LYS A 230 6.16 4.31 -30.20
CA LYS A 230 6.21 5.39 -31.20
C LYS A 230 5.21 5.15 -32.33
N ARG A 231 5.03 3.91 -32.76
CA ARG A 231 4.07 3.57 -33.84
C ARG A 231 2.64 3.85 -33.42
N ILE A 232 2.25 3.51 -32.18
CA ILE A 232 0.96 3.92 -31.61
C ILE A 232 0.77 5.43 -31.70
N GLY A 233 1.76 6.22 -31.28
CA GLY A 233 1.66 7.68 -31.33
C GLY A 233 1.40 8.20 -32.75
N LEU A 234 1.99 7.57 -33.77
CA LEU A 234 1.74 7.88 -35.17
C LEU A 234 0.33 7.48 -35.63
N ILE A 235 -0.16 6.31 -35.22
CA ILE A 235 -1.53 5.83 -35.53
C ILE A 235 -2.56 6.80 -34.93
N LEU A 236 -2.42 7.14 -33.65
CA LEU A 236 -3.31 8.09 -32.97
C LEU A 236 -3.30 9.46 -33.66
N HIS A 237 -2.12 9.97 -33.99
CA HIS A 237 -1.99 11.26 -34.66
C HIS A 237 -2.57 11.26 -36.08
N SER A 238 -2.46 10.13 -36.79
CA SER A 238 -3.06 9.96 -38.11
C SER A 238 -4.59 9.93 -38.03
N ALA A 239 -5.15 9.15 -37.10
CA ALA A 239 -6.59 9.07 -36.85
C ALA A 239 -7.24 10.39 -36.37
N GLN A 240 -6.44 11.33 -35.85
CA GLN A 240 -6.90 12.68 -35.48
C GLN A 240 -7.00 13.65 -36.66
N LYS A 241 -6.43 13.31 -37.83
CA LYS A 241 -6.48 14.19 -39.00
C LYS A 241 -7.89 14.18 -39.58
N VAL A 242 -8.35 15.36 -40.00
CA VAL A 242 -9.60 15.50 -40.74
C VAL A 242 -9.43 14.73 -42.07
N PRO A 243 -10.37 13.85 -42.44
CA PRO A 243 -10.32 13.17 -43.73
C PRO A 243 -10.20 14.22 -44.85
N GLU A 244 -9.24 14.05 -45.76
CA GLU A 244 -9.19 14.86 -46.96
C GLU A 244 -10.42 14.51 -47.81
N ILE A 245 -11.31 15.48 -48.01
CA ILE A 245 -12.47 15.31 -48.90
C ILE A 245 -11.91 15.11 -50.31
N PRO A 246 -12.17 13.97 -50.98
CA PRO A 246 -11.76 13.77 -52.37
C PRO A 246 -12.31 14.90 -53.24
N GLU A 247 -11.48 15.48 -54.12
CA GLU A 247 -11.88 16.60 -55.00
C GLU A 247 -13.08 16.27 -55.91
N ASP A 248 -13.37 14.96 -56.08
CA ASP A 248 -14.43 14.43 -56.93
C ASP A 248 -15.72 14.05 -56.16
N LEU A 249 -15.80 14.29 -54.84
CA LEU A 249 -16.98 13.94 -54.03
C LEU A 249 -18.08 15.02 -54.19
N ASP A 250 -19.23 14.64 -54.73
CA ASP A 250 -20.41 15.52 -54.83
C ASP A 250 -20.92 15.86 -53.42
N LEU A 251 -20.73 17.10 -52.99
CA LEU A 251 -21.08 17.61 -51.65
C LEU A 251 -22.60 17.59 -51.36
N ASP A 252 -23.42 17.29 -52.36
CA ASP A 252 -24.88 17.15 -52.25
C ASP A 252 -25.33 15.71 -51.92
N ASP A 253 -24.42 14.73 -51.89
CA ASP A 253 -24.75 13.33 -51.57
C ASP A 253 -24.64 13.08 -50.06
N SER A 254 -25.77 13.19 -49.35
CA SER A 254 -25.82 13.07 -47.89
C SER A 254 -25.40 11.69 -47.37
N GLU A 255 -25.52 10.63 -48.18
CA GLU A 255 -25.08 9.28 -47.82
C GLU A 255 -23.53 9.17 -47.83
N ALA A 256 -22.86 9.86 -48.76
CA ALA A 256 -21.40 9.85 -48.86
C ALA A 256 -20.71 10.69 -47.75
N MET A 257 -21.40 11.69 -47.20
CA MET A 257 -20.96 12.39 -45.99
C MET A 257 -21.21 11.60 -44.70
N GLU A 258 -22.16 10.65 -44.68
CA GLU A 258 -22.49 9.83 -43.51
C GLU A 258 -21.48 8.66 -43.31
N GLU A 259 -20.82 8.21 -44.38
CA GLU A 259 -19.79 7.15 -44.34
C GLU A 259 -18.42 7.62 -43.80
N LEU A 260 -18.18 8.94 -43.71
CA LEU A 260 -16.96 9.49 -43.12
C LEU A 260 -17.09 9.51 -41.60
N GLU A 261 -16.57 8.46 -40.94
CA GLU A 261 -16.46 8.44 -39.49
C GLU A 261 -15.69 9.67 -38.99
N ALA A 262 -16.21 10.28 -37.91
CA ALA A 262 -15.61 11.47 -37.34
C ALA A 262 -14.16 11.17 -36.88
N PRO A 263 -13.22 12.11 -37.11
CA PRO A 263 -11.84 11.93 -36.69
C PRO A 263 -11.76 11.72 -35.18
N LEU A 264 -10.76 10.96 -34.75
CA LEU A 264 -10.52 10.66 -33.34
C LEU A 264 -10.40 11.96 -32.54
N SER A 265 -11.20 12.11 -31.49
CA SER A 265 -11.11 13.30 -30.65
C SER A 265 -9.84 13.30 -29.79
N ALA A 266 -9.41 14.48 -29.34
CA ALA A 266 -8.29 14.59 -28.39
C ALA A 266 -8.58 13.82 -27.09
N LEU A 267 -9.83 13.81 -26.62
CA LEU A 267 -10.24 13.11 -25.41
C LEU A 267 -10.15 11.59 -25.56
N GLU A 268 -10.54 11.04 -26.72
CA GLU A 268 -10.39 9.61 -27.01
C GLU A 268 -8.92 9.20 -27.09
N ALA A 269 -8.08 10.01 -27.75
CA ALA A 269 -6.64 9.76 -27.81
C ALA A 269 -5.98 9.81 -26.42
N GLU A 270 -6.36 10.77 -25.57
CA GLU A 270 -5.91 10.84 -24.17
C GLU A 270 -6.39 9.63 -23.36
N SER A 271 -7.62 9.19 -23.58
CA SER A 271 -8.19 8.00 -22.91
C SER A 271 -7.44 6.72 -23.29
N PHE A 272 -7.12 6.56 -24.58
CA PHE A 272 -6.31 5.44 -25.06
C PHE A 272 -4.90 5.47 -24.44
N MET A 273 -4.25 6.64 -24.41
CA MET A 273 -2.93 6.78 -23.80
C MET A 273 -2.96 6.49 -22.30
N ALA A 274 -4.03 6.87 -21.60
CA ALA A 274 -4.22 6.49 -20.20
C ALA A 274 -4.35 4.97 -20.01
N LEU A 275 -5.05 4.27 -20.92
CA LEU A 275 -5.14 2.81 -20.93
C LEU A 275 -3.77 2.14 -21.18
N HIS A 276 -2.97 2.68 -22.11
CA HIS A 276 -1.61 2.22 -22.36
C HIS A 276 -0.69 2.44 -21.15
N GLU A 277 -0.76 3.61 -20.50
CA GLU A 277 -0.03 3.89 -19.26
C GLU A 277 -0.45 2.97 -18.09
N ALA A 278 -1.74 2.63 -17.98
CA ALA A 278 -2.22 1.66 -16.99
C ALA A 278 -1.60 0.28 -17.22
N THR A 279 -1.50 -0.16 -18.49
CA THR A 279 -0.85 -1.41 -18.88
C THR A 279 0.63 -1.41 -18.48
N LYS A 280 1.36 -0.32 -18.75
CA LYS A 280 2.76 -0.15 -18.32
C LYS A 280 2.93 -0.17 -16.80
N THR A 281 2.03 0.51 -16.10
CA THR A 281 2.05 0.58 -14.63
C THR A 281 1.86 -0.81 -14.04
N LEU A 282 0.90 -1.57 -14.54
CA LEU A 282 0.67 -2.94 -14.09
C LEU A 282 1.84 -3.88 -14.43
N GLY A 283 2.46 -3.72 -15.61
CA GLY A 283 3.68 -4.44 -15.96
C GLY A 283 4.85 -4.16 -15.00
N LYS A 284 5.01 -2.90 -14.56
CA LYS A 284 6.00 -2.54 -13.51
C LYS A 284 5.66 -3.19 -12.16
N LYS A 285 4.38 -3.18 -11.74
CA LYS A 285 3.94 -3.86 -10.51
C LYS A 285 4.29 -5.34 -10.53
N LEU A 286 4.03 -6.04 -11.64
CA LEU A 286 4.40 -7.45 -11.78
C LEU A 286 5.90 -7.69 -11.61
N VAL A 287 6.74 -6.83 -12.20
CA VAL A 287 8.20 -6.93 -12.02
C VAL A 287 8.62 -6.76 -10.55
N TYR A 288 7.95 -5.89 -9.79
CA TYR A 288 8.18 -5.78 -8.35
C TYR A 288 7.73 -7.03 -7.60
N VAL A 289 6.53 -7.54 -7.88
CA VAL A 289 6.02 -8.76 -7.23
C VAL A 289 6.96 -9.94 -7.47
N TYR A 290 7.44 -10.15 -8.70
CA TYR A 290 8.44 -11.19 -8.99
C TYR A 290 9.72 -11.08 -8.14
N GLN A 291 10.11 -9.87 -7.73
CA GLN A 291 11.29 -9.66 -6.89
C GLN A 291 10.99 -9.85 -5.40
N ASP A 292 9.74 -9.67 -4.97
CA ASP A 292 9.37 -9.67 -3.56
C ASP A 292 9.52 -11.05 -2.91
N GLU A 293 9.22 -12.15 -3.62
CA GLU A 293 9.32 -13.51 -3.05
C GLU A 293 10.73 -13.80 -2.52
N GLU A 294 11.75 -13.56 -3.34
CA GLU A 294 13.16 -13.74 -2.94
C GLU A 294 13.54 -12.82 -1.77
N LYS A 295 12.89 -11.66 -1.64
CA LYS A 295 13.17 -10.68 -0.58
C LYS A 295 12.53 -11.08 0.74
N ILE A 296 11.27 -11.50 0.70
CA ILE A 296 10.53 -12.01 1.85
C ILE A 296 11.23 -13.24 2.42
N LEU A 297 11.56 -14.22 1.58
CA LEU A 297 12.26 -15.43 2.00
C LEU A 297 13.64 -15.15 2.58
N ARG A 298 14.39 -14.18 2.00
CA ARG A 298 15.67 -13.75 2.57
C ARG A 298 15.52 -13.08 3.93
N ASN A 299 14.48 -12.26 4.11
CA ASN A 299 14.24 -11.63 5.40
C ASN A 299 13.87 -12.67 6.47
N ALA A 300 12.99 -13.62 6.14
CA ALA A 300 12.65 -14.72 7.04
C ALA A 300 13.88 -15.54 7.44
N ARG A 301 14.73 -15.93 6.47
CA ARG A 301 16.01 -16.61 6.74
C ARG A 301 16.93 -15.79 7.64
N ARG A 302 17.05 -14.48 7.41
CA ARG A 302 17.86 -13.60 8.26
C ARG A 302 17.39 -13.60 9.72
N ILE A 303 16.07 -13.63 9.94
CA ILE A 303 15.48 -13.70 11.29
C ILE A 303 15.77 -15.07 11.92
N SER A 304 15.53 -16.15 11.16
CA SER A 304 15.83 -17.53 11.57
C SER A 304 17.31 -17.71 11.95
N ASP A 305 18.23 -17.27 11.08
CA ASP A 305 19.68 -17.32 11.33
C ASP A 305 20.06 -16.59 12.61
N ALA A 306 19.47 -15.41 12.86
CA ALA A 306 19.69 -14.63 14.08
C ALA A 306 19.14 -15.32 15.34
N CYS A 307 18.14 -16.19 15.20
CA CYS A 307 17.51 -16.94 16.27
C CYS A 307 18.00 -18.40 16.38
N SER A 308 18.89 -18.85 15.50
CA SER A 308 19.32 -20.26 15.39
C SER A 308 19.91 -20.86 16.68
N GLN A 309 20.47 -20.02 17.55
CA GLN A 309 21.05 -20.42 18.84
C GLN A 309 20.15 -20.11 20.04
N PHE A 310 18.93 -19.60 19.80
CA PHE A 310 18.01 -19.24 20.86
C PHE A 310 17.37 -20.49 21.45
N THR A 311 17.23 -20.50 22.76
CA THR A 311 16.35 -21.47 23.44
C THR A 311 14.88 -21.12 23.14
N GLU A 312 13.96 -22.06 23.35
CA GLU A 312 12.52 -21.79 23.18
C GLU A 312 12.05 -20.54 23.94
N LEU A 313 12.53 -20.36 25.17
CA LEU A 313 12.22 -19.18 25.98
C LEU A 313 12.73 -17.88 25.34
N MET A 314 13.93 -17.92 24.74
CA MET A 314 14.50 -16.77 24.05
C MET A 314 13.72 -16.45 22.76
N MET A 315 13.28 -17.46 22.02
CA MET A 315 12.45 -17.28 20.81
C MET A 315 11.10 -16.64 21.16
N ARG A 316 10.40 -17.13 22.19
CA ARG A 316 9.16 -16.52 22.70
C ARG A 316 9.37 -15.06 23.11
N ARG A 317 10.50 -14.77 23.75
CA ARG A 317 10.87 -13.40 24.14
C ARG A 317 11.15 -12.53 22.91
N GLU A 318 11.76 -13.08 21.86
CA GLU A 318 12.07 -12.31 20.66
C GLU A 318 10.81 -11.87 19.92
N LEU A 319 9.79 -12.72 19.81
CA LEU A 319 8.49 -12.31 19.26
C LEU A 319 7.93 -11.10 20.02
N LYS A 320 7.94 -11.14 21.36
CA LYS A 320 7.50 -9.99 22.17
C LYS A 320 8.37 -8.76 21.98
N ASN A 321 9.68 -8.92 21.84
CA ASN A 321 10.60 -7.79 21.58
C ASN A 321 10.27 -7.12 20.25
N VAL A 322 9.99 -7.89 19.19
CA VAL A 322 9.58 -7.38 17.88
C VAL A 322 8.27 -6.59 18.01
N LEU A 323 7.27 -7.12 18.70
CA LEU A 323 5.99 -6.43 18.91
C LEU A 323 6.11 -5.18 19.78
N MET A 324 7.03 -5.18 20.75
CA MET A 324 7.33 -3.98 21.54
C MET A 324 7.97 -2.87 20.69
N LYS A 325 8.79 -3.20 19.70
CA LYS A 325 9.28 -2.21 18.73
C LYS A 325 8.12 -1.67 17.90
N LYS A 326 7.20 -2.52 17.44
CA LYS A 326 5.97 -2.08 16.74
C LYS A 326 5.13 -1.11 17.56
N LYS A 327 4.96 -1.38 18.86
CA LYS A 327 4.25 -0.48 19.78
C LYS A 327 4.79 0.96 19.74
N GLU A 328 6.11 1.13 19.66
CA GLU A 328 6.74 2.45 19.62
C GLU A 328 6.39 3.19 18.33
N TYR A 329 6.45 2.52 17.18
CA TYR A 329 6.08 3.09 15.88
C TYR A 329 4.59 3.40 15.79
N LEU A 330 3.71 2.54 16.30
CA LEU A 330 2.26 2.78 16.33
C LEU A 330 1.88 3.99 17.19
N ALA A 331 2.66 4.29 18.23
CA ALA A 331 2.36 5.41 19.12
C ALA A 331 2.69 6.79 18.49
N VAL A 332 3.63 6.86 17.56
CA VAL A 332 4.10 8.14 16.99
C VAL A 332 3.04 8.84 16.14
N PRO A 333 2.40 8.19 15.14
CA PRO A 333 1.37 8.82 14.31
C PRO A 333 0.15 9.24 15.11
N ALA A 334 -0.25 8.43 16.10
CA ALA A 334 -1.35 8.77 16.98
C ALA A 334 -1.09 10.04 17.81
N LYS A 335 0.14 10.19 18.33
CA LYS A 335 0.57 11.44 19.01
C LYS A 335 0.57 12.63 18.06
N THR A 336 1.03 12.45 16.82
CA THR A 336 1.03 13.49 15.79
C THR A 336 -0.39 13.93 15.43
N ALA A 337 -1.31 12.97 15.29
CA ALA A 337 -2.74 13.20 15.08
C ALA A 337 -3.44 13.79 16.32
N ARG A 338 -2.77 13.79 17.49
CA ARG A 338 -3.34 14.17 18.79
C ARG A 338 -4.55 13.30 19.18
N CYS A 339 -4.58 12.06 18.73
CA CYS A 339 -5.56 11.06 19.14
C CYS A 339 -5.01 10.16 20.25
N GLU A 340 -5.84 9.27 20.77
CA GLU A 340 -5.42 8.33 21.81
C GLU A 340 -4.56 7.23 21.20
N THR A 341 -3.41 6.93 21.80
CA THR A 341 -2.48 5.86 21.36
C THR A 341 -2.98 4.46 21.72
N SER A 342 -4.27 4.30 21.99
CA SER A 342 -4.88 3.03 22.34
C SER A 342 -5.11 2.22 21.08
N LEU A 343 -4.81 0.93 21.14
CA LEU A 343 -5.16 -0.03 20.08
C LEU A 343 -6.57 -0.59 20.25
N LEU A 344 -7.24 -0.33 21.37
CA LEU A 344 -8.65 -0.68 21.54
C LEU A 344 -9.54 0.10 20.57
N CYS A 345 -10.58 -0.57 20.07
CA CYS A 345 -11.56 -0.01 19.16
C CYS A 345 -12.14 1.33 19.70
N PRO A 346 -12.06 2.44 18.94
CA PRO A 346 -12.72 3.68 19.30
C PRO A 346 -14.24 3.54 19.14
N GLN A 347 -14.98 4.36 19.89
CA GLN A 347 -16.44 4.38 19.83
C GLN A 347 -16.98 5.31 18.73
N SER A 348 -16.15 6.26 18.28
CA SER A 348 -16.55 7.34 17.40
C SER A 348 -16.73 6.88 15.96
N ASP A 349 -15.93 5.93 15.50
CA ASP A 349 -15.79 5.59 14.09
C ASP A 349 -15.81 4.08 13.89
N ALA A 350 -16.32 3.65 12.73
CA ALA A 350 -16.22 2.26 12.29
C ALA A 350 -14.84 2.02 11.65
N PRO A 351 -14.31 0.78 11.69
CA PRO A 351 -13.06 0.48 11.01
C PRO A 351 -13.26 0.56 9.50
N VAL A 352 -12.22 0.97 8.79
CA VAL A 352 -12.15 0.85 7.34
C VAL A 352 -11.78 -0.58 6.97
N LEU A 353 -12.49 -1.14 5.99
CA LEU A 353 -12.26 -2.50 5.51
C LEU A 353 -10.95 -2.59 4.69
N TYR A 354 -10.30 -3.75 4.72
CA TYR A 354 -9.00 -4.00 4.06
C TYR A 354 -9.06 -3.82 2.54
N ASP A 355 -10.18 -4.15 1.89
CA ASP A 355 -10.40 -3.94 0.45
C ASP A 355 -10.35 -2.44 0.12
N GLN A 356 -11.04 -1.62 0.89
CA GLN A 356 -11.05 -0.16 0.74
C GLN A 356 -9.65 0.42 0.99
N VAL A 357 -8.96 -0.02 2.03
CA VAL A 357 -7.60 0.46 2.34
C VAL A 357 -6.63 0.13 1.20
N SER A 358 -6.62 -1.14 0.76
CA SER A 358 -5.70 -1.61 -0.29
C SER A 358 -5.99 -0.97 -1.64
N GLN A 359 -7.25 -0.86 -2.07
CA GLN A 359 -7.62 -0.18 -3.32
C GLN A 359 -7.14 1.28 -3.34
N ASN A 360 -7.35 2.00 -2.24
CA ASN A 360 -6.89 3.38 -2.14
C ASN A 360 -5.37 3.48 -2.09
N LEU A 361 -4.68 2.57 -1.38
CA LEU A 361 -3.22 2.58 -1.30
C LEU A 361 -2.59 2.31 -2.67
N GLU A 362 -3.10 1.32 -3.42
CA GLU A 362 -2.65 1.02 -4.78
C GLU A 362 -2.85 2.22 -5.72
N ALA A 363 -4.04 2.84 -5.69
CA ALA A 363 -4.34 4.01 -6.53
C ALA A 363 -3.43 5.21 -6.19
N LEU A 364 -3.12 5.42 -4.91
CA LEU A 364 -2.19 6.46 -4.49
C LEU A 364 -0.75 6.14 -4.90
N ALA A 365 -0.34 4.87 -4.84
CA ALA A 365 0.98 4.44 -5.27
C ALA A 365 1.18 4.61 -6.80
N ASP A 366 0.13 4.37 -7.59
CA ASP A 366 0.14 4.58 -9.04
C ASP A 366 0.47 6.03 -9.43
N ASN A 367 0.09 6.99 -8.58
CA ASN A 367 0.36 8.41 -8.79
C ASN A 367 1.84 8.84 -8.52
N ASP A 368 2.64 8.00 -7.84
CA ASP A 368 4.07 8.20 -7.57
C ASP A 368 4.85 6.87 -7.62
N MET A 369 4.75 6.13 -8.73
CA MET A 369 5.50 4.88 -8.95
C MET A 369 7.03 5.03 -8.79
N ASN A 370 7.57 6.25 -8.93
CA ASN A 370 8.99 6.53 -8.70
C ASN A 370 9.41 6.37 -7.24
N MET A 371 8.47 6.22 -6.30
CA MET A 371 8.76 5.83 -4.92
C MET A 371 9.42 4.46 -4.84
N PHE A 372 9.16 3.59 -5.81
CA PHE A 372 9.68 2.23 -5.83
C PHE A 372 11.07 2.10 -6.48
N SER A 373 11.64 3.20 -6.98
CA SER A 373 12.94 3.21 -7.67
C SER A 373 14.13 3.46 -6.73
N VAL A 374 13.88 3.58 -5.43
CA VAL A 374 14.90 3.89 -4.41
C VAL A 374 15.77 2.69 -4.06
N ALA A 375 16.98 2.93 -3.54
CA ALA A 375 17.92 1.88 -3.12
C ALA A 375 17.28 0.87 -2.16
N ARG A 376 16.44 1.38 -1.27
CA ARG A 376 15.78 0.57 -0.26
C ARG A 376 14.91 -0.54 -0.85
N ILE A 377 14.13 -0.25 -1.88
CA ILE A 377 13.28 -1.25 -2.56
C ILE A 377 14.14 -2.29 -3.27
N ARG A 378 15.23 -1.86 -3.90
CA ARG A 378 16.19 -2.79 -4.53
C ARG A 378 16.81 -3.76 -3.51
N MET A 379 17.01 -3.32 -2.27
CA MET A 379 17.60 -4.13 -1.20
C MET A 379 16.58 -5.03 -0.51
N TYR A 380 15.41 -4.49 -0.14
CA TYR A 380 14.45 -5.15 0.76
C TYR A 380 13.13 -5.57 0.12
N GLY A 381 12.88 -5.25 -1.16
CA GLY A 381 11.60 -5.50 -1.83
C GLY A 381 10.61 -4.38 -1.62
N ILE A 382 9.34 -4.59 -1.98
CA ILE A 382 8.24 -3.68 -1.63
C ILE A 382 7.91 -3.82 -0.14
N PRO A 383 7.65 -2.72 0.59
CA PRO A 383 7.30 -2.81 2.00
C PRO A 383 5.97 -3.55 2.19
N GLN A 384 5.91 -4.45 3.16
CA GLN A 384 4.67 -5.11 3.55
C GLN A 384 3.74 -4.09 4.21
N ALA A 385 2.46 -4.09 3.84
CA ALA A 385 1.42 -3.24 4.40
C ALA A 385 0.64 -4.01 5.48
N ILE A 386 0.81 -3.57 6.74
CA ILE A 386 0.20 -4.18 7.91
C ILE A 386 -1.01 -3.35 8.33
N PHE A 387 -2.19 -3.96 8.34
CA PHE A 387 -3.38 -3.38 8.97
C PHE A 387 -3.24 -3.52 10.48
N VAL A 388 -3.21 -2.39 11.17
CA VAL A 388 -2.95 -2.34 12.62
C VAL A 388 -4.17 -1.83 13.37
N PRO A 389 -4.47 -2.36 14.56
CA PRO A 389 -5.55 -1.87 15.38
C PRO A 389 -5.29 -0.43 15.85
N GLY A 390 -6.33 0.23 16.36
CA GLY A 390 -6.23 1.58 16.89
C GLY A 390 -6.31 2.69 15.84
N GLN A 391 -6.13 3.92 16.32
CA GLN A 391 -6.40 5.14 15.58
C GLN A 391 -5.15 6.00 15.33
N GLY A 392 -5.13 6.69 14.19
CA GLY A 392 -4.06 7.64 13.86
C GLY A 392 -3.85 7.81 12.37
N PHE A 393 -2.71 8.37 12.01
CA PHE A 393 -2.22 8.33 10.63
C PHE A 393 -1.46 7.02 10.38
N GLY A 394 -1.41 6.59 9.13
CA GLY A 394 -0.50 5.53 8.71
C GLY A 394 0.95 5.99 8.80
N THR A 395 1.90 5.06 8.88
CA THR A 395 3.32 5.39 8.95
C THR A 395 4.18 4.29 8.36
N TYR A 396 5.45 4.59 8.17
CA TYR A 396 6.45 3.66 7.71
C TYR A 396 7.40 3.29 8.85
N ASP A 397 7.52 2.00 9.12
CA ASP A 397 8.51 1.47 10.04
C ASP A 397 9.82 1.22 9.31
N TRP A 398 10.82 2.03 9.65
CA TRP A 398 12.15 1.89 9.07
C TRP A 398 12.83 0.58 9.47
N LEU A 399 12.56 0.01 10.64
CA LEU A 399 13.37 -1.11 11.16
C LEU A 399 13.19 -2.40 10.37
N ASP A 400 11.97 -2.69 9.93
CA ASP A 400 11.64 -3.93 9.23
C ASP A 400 10.96 -3.72 7.88
N HIS A 401 10.96 -2.48 7.37
CA HIS A 401 10.50 -2.16 6.02
C HIS A 401 8.99 -2.43 5.84
N THR A 402 8.16 -1.90 6.73
CA THR A 402 6.71 -2.12 6.72
C THR A 402 5.92 -0.82 6.76
N LEU A 403 4.76 -0.78 6.10
CA LEU A 403 3.77 0.28 6.25
C LEU A 403 2.77 -0.16 7.33
N LEU A 404 2.55 0.69 8.33
CA LEU A 404 1.57 0.47 9.40
C LEU A 404 0.34 1.31 9.10
N LEU A 405 -0.79 0.65 8.84
CA LEU A 405 -2.02 1.27 8.36
C LEU A 405 -3.13 1.09 9.40
N PRO A 406 -3.47 2.13 10.19
CA PRO A 406 -4.48 2.00 11.22
C PRO A 406 -5.86 1.75 10.60
N VAL A 407 -6.57 0.74 11.11
CA VAL A 407 -7.94 0.43 10.67
C VAL A 407 -8.94 1.52 11.06
N PHE A 408 -8.59 2.41 12.00
CA PHE A 408 -9.35 3.62 12.35
C PHE A 408 -8.55 4.88 11.95
N PRO A 409 -8.54 5.27 10.66
CA PRO A 409 -7.75 6.40 10.21
C PRO A 409 -8.26 7.72 10.81
N PHE A 410 -7.33 8.58 11.23
CA PHE A 410 -7.66 9.92 11.71
C PHE A 410 -7.94 10.87 10.54
N ASP A 411 -8.99 11.68 10.65
CA ASP A 411 -9.47 12.67 9.67
C ASP A 411 -10.03 12.05 8.37
N SER A 412 -9.22 11.29 7.63
CA SER A 412 -9.69 10.51 6.48
C SER A 412 -8.73 9.36 6.14
N LEU A 413 -9.26 8.35 5.45
CA LEU A 413 -8.47 7.24 4.91
C LEU A 413 -7.34 7.77 4.00
N GLU A 414 -7.69 8.59 3.00
CA GLU A 414 -6.72 9.14 2.03
C GLU A 414 -5.55 9.84 2.73
N LYS A 415 -5.83 10.69 3.72
CA LYS A 415 -4.79 11.40 4.47
C LYS A 415 -3.91 10.45 5.28
N SER A 416 -4.50 9.42 5.89
CA SER A 416 -3.77 8.39 6.63
C SER A 416 -2.79 7.63 5.74
N LEU A 417 -3.24 7.23 4.53
CA LEU A 417 -2.41 6.52 3.55
C LEU A 417 -1.31 7.40 2.96
N LEU A 418 -1.64 8.65 2.61
CA LEU A 418 -0.65 9.61 2.13
C LEU A 418 0.40 9.96 3.18
N TYR A 419 0.05 9.92 4.47
CA TYR A 419 1.03 10.06 5.53
C TYR A 419 1.97 8.85 5.58
N ALA A 420 1.45 7.62 5.46
CA ALA A 420 2.28 6.41 5.38
C ALA A 420 3.26 6.47 4.19
N LEU A 421 2.73 6.73 2.99
CA LEU A 421 3.53 6.89 1.78
C LEU A 421 4.53 8.05 1.88
N GLY A 422 4.13 9.18 2.48
CA GLY A 422 5.00 10.32 2.72
C GLY A 422 6.15 10.00 3.68
N THR A 423 5.88 9.25 4.77
CA THR A 423 6.93 8.77 5.67
C THR A 423 7.88 7.79 4.98
N PHE A 424 7.35 6.86 4.20
CA PHE A 424 8.15 5.96 3.37
C PHE A 424 9.04 6.74 2.40
N ARG A 425 8.46 7.69 1.66
CA ARG A 425 9.15 8.49 0.65
C ARG A 425 10.27 9.33 1.24
N TRP A 426 10.03 9.90 2.42
CA TRP A 426 11.05 10.66 3.14
C TRP A 426 12.15 9.76 3.68
N ASP A 427 11.81 8.70 4.42
CA ASP A 427 12.84 7.92 5.09
C ASP A 427 13.67 7.11 4.10
N SER A 428 13.05 6.57 3.04
CA SER A 428 13.72 5.77 1.98
C SER A 428 14.60 6.55 1.02
N ASP A 429 14.61 7.89 1.12
CA ASP A 429 15.54 8.75 0.41
C ASP A 429 16.93 8.73 1.07
N GLU A 430 17.60 7.56 0.99
CA GLU A 430 18.96 7.32 1.49
C GLU A 430 19.99 8.13 0.71
N ASP A 431 19.80 8.25 -0.60
CA ASP A 431 20.65 9.04 -1.52
C ASP A 431 20.43 10.56 -1.37
N ARG A 432 19.51 10.97 -0.49
CA ARG A 432 19.14 12.37 -0.21
C ARG A 432 18.71 13.18 -1.43
N ILE A 433 18.19 12.53 -2.47
CA ILE A 433 17.81 13.22 -3.71
C ILE A 433 16.63 14.16 -3.45
N LEU A 434 15.66 13.72 -2.66
CA LEU A 434 14.49 14.51 -2.27
C LEU A 434 14.85 15.49 -1.15
N LYS A 435 15.52 15.00 -0.11
CA LYS A 435 15.88 15.78 1.09
C LYS A 435 16.73 17.00 0.73
N ASN A 436 17.73 16.86 -0.14
CA ASN A 436 18.61 17.97 -0.50
C ASN A 436 17.85 19.08 -1.26
N ILE A 437 16.91 18.73 -2.15
CA ILE A 437 16.09 19.72 -2.86
C ILE A 437 15.19 20.46 -1.87
N TYR A 438 14.53 19.71 -0.99
CA TYR A 438 13.57 20.25 -0.02
C TYR A 438 14.26 21.11 1.07
N GLU A 439 15.43 20.69 1.56
CA GLU A 439 16.25 21.45 2.54
C GLU A 439 16.69 22.83 2.02
N ASN A 440 16.87 22.96 0.70
CA ASN A 440 17.30 24.22 0.07
C ASN A 440 16.18 25.28 -0.02
N LEU A 441 14.92 24.91 0.20
CA LEU A 441 13.79 25.83 0.26
C LEU A 441 13.99 26.85 1.39
N LYS A 442 13.70 28.13 1.12
CA LYS A 442 13.99 29.22 2.07
C LYS A 442 13.35 29.01 3.44
N GLU A 443 12.14 28.44 3.44
CA GLU A 443 11.37 28.11 4.63
C GLU A 443 11.90 26.90 5.43
N HIS A 444 12.87 26.15 4.90
CA HIS A 444 13.36 24.91 5.52
C HIS A 444 14.82 24.96 5.97
N ARG A 445 15.62 25.93 5.50
CA ARG A 445 17.06 26.07 5.81
C ARG A 445 17.45 26.10 7.30
N ARG A 446 16.50 26.34 8.21
CA ARG A 446 16.73 26.40 9.67
C ARG A 446 15.89 25.40 10.46
N LYS A 447 15.11 24.55 9.79
CA LYS A 447 14.27 23.55 10.46
C LYS A 447 15.14 22.36 10.88
N SER A 448 14.78 21.74 12.00
CA SER A 448 15.34 20.43 12.33
C SER A 448 14.89 19.40 11.28
N ILE A 449 15.60 18.27 11.18
CA ILE A 449 15.19 17.18 10.27
C ILE A 449 13.75 16.71 10.58
N LEU A 450 13.36 16.68 11.86
CA LEU A 450 12.02 16.29 12.28
C LEU A 450 10.95 17.30 11.85
N ASP A 451 11.22 18.61 12.02
CA ASP A 451 10.30 19.66 11.58
C ASP A 451 10.18 19.72 10.05
N MET A 452 11.27 19.40 9.35
CA MET A 452 11.31 19.32 7.90
C MET A 452 10.51 18.12 7.40
N ALA A 453 10.68 16.95 8.00
CA ALA A 453 9.88 15.76 7.70
C ALA A 453 8.38 16.03 7.92
N SER A 454 8.01 16.64 9.06
CA SER A 454 6.62 17.01 9.32
C SER A 454 6.05 18.01 8.31
N SER A 455 6.88 18.91 7.78
CA SER A 455 6.48 19.83 6.70
C SER A 455 6.29 19.07 5.39
N PHE A 456 7.24 18.18 5.06
CA PHE A 456 7.21 17.37 3.86
C PHE A 456 5.95 16.52 3.78
N TYR A 457 5.53 15.87 4.87
CA TYR A 457 4.32 15.04 4.85
C TYR A 457 3.05 15.84 4.52
N LYS A 458 2.97 17.09 4.97
CA LYS A 458 1.85 17.98 4.66
C LYS A 458 1.87 18.41 3.20
N ASP A 459 3.05 18.80 2.70
CA ASP A 459 3.21 19.22 1.31
C ASP A 459 3.01 18.04 0.35
N TYR A 460 3.45 16.84 0.72
CA TYR A 460 3.23 15.60 -0.02
C TYR A 460 1.75 15.23 -0.08
N PHE A 461 1.03 15.35 1.04
CA PHE A 461 -0.42 15.18 1.05
C PHE A 461 -1.11 16.15 0.06
N LEU A 462 -0.78 17.44 0.11
CA LEU A 462 -1.35 18.44 -0.79
C LEU A 462 -0.95 18.21 -2.25
N TRP A 463 0.29 17.77 -2.49
CA TRP A 463 0.76 17.44 -3.82
C TRP A 463 -0.05 16.31 -4.45
N MET A 464 -0.21 15.21 -3.72
CA MET A 464 -0.89 14.02 -4.22
C MET A 464 -2.41 14.21 -4.32
N SER A 465 -3.04 14.87 -3.34
CA SER A 465 -4.51 15.03 -3.29
C SER A 465 -5.05 16.26 -4.02
N LYS A 466 -4.20 17.24 -4.37
CA LYS A 466 -4.63 18.50 -5.01
C LYS A 466 -3.82 18.86 -6.25
N GLU A 467 -2.50 18.98 -6.14
CA GLU A 467 -1.66 19.46 -7.27
C GLU A 467 -1.68 18.50 -8.45
N LYS A 468 -1.60 17.19 -8.20
CA LYS A 468 -1.70 16.15 -9.23
C LYS A 468 -3.07 16.14 -9.94
N GLN A 469 -4.11 16.67 -9.30
CA GLN A 469 -5.44 16.84 -9.88
C GLN A 469 -5.61 18.19 -10.61
N GLY A 470 -4.54 19.00 -10.71
CA GLY A 470 -4.54 20.30 -11.40
C GLY A 470 -4.78 21.52 -10.50
N TYR A 471 -5.02 21.34 -9.20
CA TYR A 471 -5.23 22.45 -8.26
C TYR A 471 -3.90 23.02 -7.76
N ARG A 472 -3.62 24.31 -8.00
CA ARG A 472 -2.43 24.99 -7.48
C ARG A 472 -2.66 25.51 -6.06
N VAL A 473 -2.22 24.75 -5.06
CA VAL A 473 -2.40 25.02 -3.62
C VAL A 473 -1.08 25.22 -2.88
N LEU A 474 0.00 24.56 -3.33
CA LEU A 474 1.32 24.68 -2.73
C LEU A 474 1.95 26.06 -3.01
N PRO A 475 2.80 26.57 -2.10
CA PRO A 475 3.62 27.75 -2.36
C PRO A 475 4.46 27.56 -3.63
N ARG A 476 4.68 28.64 -4.39
CA ARG A 476 5.37 28.58 -5.69
C ARG A 476 6.75 27.92 -5.67
N GLU A 477 7.55 28.17 -4.62
CA GLU A 477 8.87 27.53 -4.47
C GLU A 477 8.73 26.02 -4.22
N THR A 478 7.79 25.63 -3.35
CA THR A 478 7.47 24.23 -3.03
C THR A 478 6.90 23.49 -4.23
N HIS A 479 5.93 24.05 -4.94
CA HIS A 479 5.40 23.48 -6.19
C HIS A 479 6.53 23.23 -7.20
N LYS A 480 7.42 24.22 -7.42
CA LYS A 480 8.55 24.05 -8.35
C LYS A 480 9.49 22.92 -7.90
N ALA A 481 9.79 22.85 -6.60
CA ALA A 481 10.61 21.78 -6.04
C ALA A 481 9.95 20.41 -6.23
N PHE A 482 8.66 20.28 -5.94
CA PHE A 482 7.91 19.03 -6.11
C PHE A 482 7.83 18.60 -7.57
N THR A 483 7.58 19.52 -8.51
CA THR A 483 7.63 19.23 -9.94
C THR A 483 8.99 18.67 -10.36
N GLN A 484 10.09 19.16 -9.80
CA GLN A 484 11.43 18.63 -10.05
C GLN A 484 11.66 17.27 -9.37
N MET A 485 11.22 17.12 -8.12
CA MET A 485 11.41 15.92 -7.30
C MET A 485 10.64 14.72 -7.85
N PHE A 486 9.43 14.95 -8.36
CA PHE A 486 8.49 13.94 -8.84
C PHE A 486 8.36 13.93 -10.38
N ALA A 487 9.25 14.63 -11.09
CA ALA A 487 9.36 14.50 -12.55
C ALA A 487 9.64 13.03 -12.92
N PRO A 488 9.10 12.54 -14.05
CA PRO A 488 9.57 11.29 -14.63
C PRO A 488 11.09 11.39 -14.82
N ARG A 489 11.84 10.45 -14.24
CA ARG A 489 13.27 10.38 -14.50
C ARG A 489 13.45 9.68 -15.84
N ASP A 490 14.02 10.38 -16.81
CA ASP A 490 14.46 9.73 -18.05
C ASP A 490 15.44 8.63 -17.69
N ALA A 491 15.21 7.43 -18.24
CA ALA A 491 15.98 6.22 -17.94
C ALA A 491 17.44 6.26 -18.45
N ASP A 492 17.88 7.42 -18.97
CA ASP A 492 19.17 7.65 -19.60
C ASP A 492 20.14 8.47 -18.70
N ALA A 493 19.86 8.60 -17.40
CA ALA A 493 20.77 9.19 -16.40
C ALA A 493 21.52 8.14 -15.54
#